data_AF-A0A225NJA4-F1
#
_entry.id   AF-A0A225NJA4-F1
#
_cell.length_a   1.000
_cell.length_b   1.000
_cell.length_c   1.000
_cell.angle_alpha   90.00
_cell.angle_beta   90.00
_cell.angle_gamma   90.00
#
_symmetry.space_group_name_H-M   'P 1'
#
loop_
_entity.id
_entity.type
_entity.pdbx_description
1 polymer ?
#
loop_
_entity_poly.entity_id
_entity_poly.type
_entity_poly.pdbx_seq_one_letter_code
_entity_poly.pdbx_strand_id
1 'polypeptide(L)'
;MSLGSTLNAAFDPMPADPTLKIAQIANSPDFDILSLALFATGLTTTFNRPGDFTVFAPTDDAFRTLAEQTLGLDVSDLSDRQVAFTLVDTLGAEFVTDVLTYHVTAGATSLADLQAQGDVTTFFGTDVTVSRDQIIDADPDVENPEFLNGLTDIAATNGVIHAIDRVLLPLDVAEAETSPTIADVATTDSRFEILTAALVATGLDAAVADRDADLTVFAPTDVAFRKLARDLGLDDTGLTPAQVAEALIDAVGIETVTDVLLYHVSPESLSAAELTEEGIVETALDNGRLLFDEGKVLDASPQTDASVYPALVDIGTANGTIHILDSVLLPFDLDPQDTVGRGTGMADRAFTGGGNDRYWAAGGDDIIIDGAGDDQLFGAQGSDTLSDGAGNDIYVGGEDADIFDFTAMQGRNGVRDFTSEDVLVFSRDDFATEQDVLDSAILLDKGLRIDGEDGSVLLGGVMSLTADDFILY
;
A
#
# COMPACT_ATOMS: atom_id res chain seq x y z
N MET A 1 31.58 -38.81 -24.09
CA MET A 1 31.01 -37.74 -23.26
C MET A 1 29.52 -37.73 -23.48
N SER A 2 28.76 -38.21 -22.51
CA SER A 2 27.49 -37.62 -22.09
C SER A 2 27.15 -38.33 -20.77
N LEU A 3 27.35 -37.59 -19.68
CA LEU A 3 26.93 -37.98 -18.34
C LEU A 3 25.46 -37.61 -18.24
N GLY A 4 24.62 -38.62 -17.98
CA GLY A 4 23.22 -38.46 -17.60
C GLY A 4 22.91 -39.54 -16.56
N SER A 5 23.47 -39.38 -15.37
CA SER A 5 23.21 -40.19 -14.18
C SER A 5 22.12 -39.49 -13.36
N THR A 6 20.88 -39.97 -13.40
CA THR A 6 20.26 -40.75 -12.32
C THR A 6 20.28 -40.06 -10.95
N LEU A 7 19.22 -39.30 -10.65
CA LEU A 7 18.69 -39.14 -9.30
C LEU A 7 17.18 -39.46 -9.35
N ASN A 8 16.89 -40.76 -9.32
CA ASN A 8 15.67 -41.27 -8.69
C ASN A 8 16.20 -42.03 -7.48
N ALA A 9 16.49 -41.32 -6.38
CA ALA A 9 16.55 -41.98 -5.10
C ALA A 9 15.12 -42.44 -4.82
N ALA A 10 14.90 -43.75 -4.87
CA ALA A 10 13.61 -44.33 -4.57
C ALA A 10 13.30 -44.04 -3.11
N PHE A 11 12.26 -43.23 -2.85
CA PHE A 11 11.58 -43.14 -1.58
C PHE A 11 11.31 -44.57 -1.08
N ASP A 12 11.87 -44.95 0.07
CA ASP A 12 11.54 -46.22 0.72
C ASP A 12 10.29 -45.97 1.56
N PRO A 13 9.09 -46.46 1.14
CA PRO A 13 7.85 -46.12 1.80
C PRO A 13 7.89 -46.56 3.26
N MET A 14 7.56 -45.62 4.15
CA MET A 14 7.54 -45.85 5.59
C MET A 14 6.69 -47.10 5.93
N PRO A 15 7.23 -48.12 6.62
CA PRO A 15 6.43 -49.26 7.02
C PRO A 15 5.42 -48.81 8.10
N ALA A 16 4.13 -48.94 7.80
CA ALA A 16 3.05 -48.70 8.76
C ALA A 16 3.16 -49.67 9.95
N ASP A 17 3.71 -49.23 11.08
CA ASP A 17 3.70 -49.97 12.34
C ASP A 17 2.76 -49.29 13.35
N PRO A 18 1.53 -49.80 13.54
CA PRO A 18 0.54 -49.22 14.43
C PRO A 18 0.94 -49.31 15.92
N THR A 19 2.08 -49.91 16.26
CA THR A 19 2.62 -50.00 17.61
C THR A 19 3.58 -48.86 17.98
N LEU A 20 3.94 -48.00 17.02
CA LEU A 20 4.80 -46.84 17.22
C LEU A 20 3.98 -45.57 17.46
N LYS A 21 4.39 -44.76 18.44
CA LYS A 21 3.85 -43.41 18.66
C LYS A 21 4.35 -42.44 17.59
N ILE A 22 3.67 -41.31 17.42
CA ILE A 22 4.04 -40.26 16.46
C ILE A 22 5.51 -39.85 16.59
N ALA A 23 5.97 -39.57 17.81
CA ALA A 23 7.38 -39.20 18.06
C ALA A 23 8.38 -40.34 17.77
N GLN A 24 7.91 -41.58 17.60
CA GLN A 24 8.73 -42.73 17.21
C GLN A 24 8.73 -42.92 15.70
N ILE A 25 7.63 -42.58 15.03
CA ILE A 25 7.48 -42.58 13.57
C ILE A 25 8.33 -41.47 12.93
N ALA A 26 8.46 -40.32 13.60
CA ALA A 26 9.38 -39.27 13.18
C ALA A 26 10.86 -39.73 13.16
N ASN A 27 11.23 -40.91 13.69
CA ASN A 27 12.59 -41.49 13.53
C ASN A 27 12.72 -42.36 12.26
N SER A 28 11.87 -42.15 11.26
CA SER A 28 12.06 -42.70 9.91
C SER A 28 13.17 -41.90 9.21
N PRO A 29 13.91 -42.48 8.24
CA PRO A 29 15.03 -41.81 7.57
C PRO A 29 14.71 -40.49 6.87
N ASP A 30 13.42 -40.19 6.65
CA ASP A 30 12.96 -38.99 5.93
C ASP A 30 12.41 -37.91 6.89
N PHE A 31 12.45 -38.13 8.21
CA PHE A 31 11.91 -37.22 9.24
C PHE A 31 12.91 -36.96 10.39
N ASP A 32 14.20 -37.22 10.18
CA ASP A 32 15.23 -37.07 11.20
C ASP A 32 15.29 -35.64 11.75
N ILE A 33 15.16 -34.62 10.89
CA ILE A 33 15.14 -33.20 11.27
C ILE A 33 13.92 -32.89 12.14
N LEU A 34 12.73 -33.40 11.78
CA LEU A 34 11.51 -33.24 12.57
C LEU A 34 11.66 -33.85 13.97
N SER A 35 12.18 -35.08 14.07
CA SER A 35 12.41 -35.74 15.36
C SER A 35 13.40 -34.98 16.24
N LEU A 36 14.47 -34.47 15.63
CA LEU A 36 15.47 -33.65 16.31
C LEU A 36 14.89 -32.31 16.78
N ALA A 37 14.06 -31.65 15.98
CA ALA A 37 13.38 -30.41 16.35
C ALA A 37 12.41 -30.62 17.53
N LEU A 38 11.63 -31.71 17.51
CA LEU A 38 10.77 -32.11 18.63
C LEU A 38 11.56 -32.39 19.91
N PHE A 39 12.76 -32.96 19.78
CA PHE A 39 13.66 -33.19 20.91
C PHE A 39 14.25 -31.89 21.45
N ALA A 40 14.68 -30.99 20.56
CA ALA A 40 15.29 -29.71 20.93
C ALA A 40 14.31 -28.77 21.65
N THR A 41 13.04 -28.76 21.25
CA THR A 41 11.96 -27.95 21.86
C THR A 41 11.33 -28.62 23.09
N GLY A 42 11.67 -29.88 23.38
CA GLY A 42 11.07 -30.63 24.49
C GLY A 42 9.65 -31.15 24.24
N LEU A 43 9.10 -30.95 23.04
CA LEU A 43 7.78 -31.42 22.61
C LEU A 43 7.69 -32.95 22.46
N THR A 44 8.82 -33.67 22.43
CA THR A 44 8.83 -35.15 22.43
C THR A 44 7.95 -35.74 23.53
N THR A 45 7.92 -35.13 24.72
CA THR A 45 7.10 -35.64 25.83
C THR A 45 5.62 -35.32 25.68
N THR A 46 5.29 -34.24 24.97
CA THR A 46 3.92 -33.80 24.67
C THR A 46 3.26 -34.75 23.67
N PHE A 47 3.91 -34.99 22.52
CA PHE A 47 3.38 -35.86 21.46
C PHE A 47 3.61 -37.36 21.71
N ASN A 48 4.13 -37.74 22.87
CA ASN A 48 4.17 -39.13 23.35
C ASN A 48 3.01 -39.47 24.31
N ARG A 49 2.18 -38.49 24.68
CA ARG A 49 1.02 -38.72 25.56
C ARG A 49 -0.07 -39.51 24.81
N PRO A 50 -0.88 -40.30 25.53
CA PRO A 50 -2.10 -40.87 24.97
C PRO A 50 -3.01 -39.75 24.48
N GLY A 51 -3.55 -39.90 23.28
CA GLY A 51 -4.41 -38.92 22.61
C GLY A 51 -4.59 -39.33 21.15
N ASP A 52 -5.50 -38.64 20.47
CA ASP A 52 -5.72 -38.77 19.03
C ASP A 52 -5.24 -37.46 18.39
N PHE A 53 -4.13 -37.52 17.66
CA PHE A 53 -3.54 -36.38 16.96
C PHE A 53 -3.50 -36.64 15.45
N THR A 54 -3.56 -35.58 14.66
CA THR A 54 -3.20 -35.61 13.24
C THR A 54 -2.00 -34.71 13.07
N VAL A 55 -0.93 -35.23 12.48
CA VAL A 55 0.32 -34.48 12.26
C VAL A 55 0.58 -34.35 10.77
N PHE A 56 0.72 -33.11 10.32
CA PHE A 56 1.30 -32.78 9.03
C PHE A 56 2.82 -32.81 9.23
N ALA A 57 3.51 -33.82 8.70
CA ALA A 57 4.92 -34.05 8.97
C ALA A 57 5.79 -33.59 7.79
N PRO A 58 6.54 -32.50 7.91
CA PRO A 58 7.50 -32.10 6.88
C PRO A 58 8.65 -33.08 6.81
N THR A 59 9.07 -33.42 5.59
CA THR A 59 10.25 -34.25 5.37
C THR A 59 11.56 -33.51 5.67
N ASP A 60 12.66 -34.24 5.73
CA ASP A 60 13.99 -33.64 5.87
C ASP A 60 14.34 -32.71 4.69
N ASP A 61 13.85 -33.03 3.48
CA ASP A 61 13.95 -32.16 2.31
C ASP A 61 13.10 -30.89 2.46
N ALA A 62 11.93 -30.97 3.10
CA ALA A 62 11.10 -29.81 3.40
C ALA A 62 11.82 -28.81 4.31
N PHE A 63 12.47 -29.30 5.37
CA PHE A 63 13.26 -28.45 6.28
C PHE A 63 14.51 -27.86 5.63
N ARG A 64 15.16 -28.59 4.73
CA ARG A 64 16.27 -28.04 3.93
C ARG A 64 15.77 -26.96 2.98
N THR A 65 14.63 -27.18 2.34
CA THR A 65 13.98 -26.20 1.48
C THR A 65 13.66 -24.91 2.25
N LEU A 66 13.10 -25.02 3.46
CA LEU A 66 12.90 -23.88 4.36
C LEU A 66 14.23 -23.14 4.63
N ALA A 67 15.28 -23.88 5.01
CA ALA A 67 16.57 -23.28 5.33
C ALA A 67 17.19 -22.54 4.13
N GLU A 68 17.16 -23.13 2.94
CA GLU A 68 17.83 -22.57 1.75
C GLU A 68 16.98 -21.49 1.05
N GLN A 69 15.70 -21.75 0.84
CA GLN A 69 14.83 -20.91 0.00
C GLN A 69 14.15 -19.79 0.79
N THR A 70 13.75 -20.06 2.04
CA THR A 70 13.06 -19.07 2.88
C THR A 70 14.05 -18.30 3.74
N LEU A 71 14.99 -18.99 4.41
CA LEU A 71 15.91 -18.36 5.36
C LEU A 71 17.27 -17.96 4.75
N GLY A 72 17.55 -18.32 3.49
CA GLY A 72 18.81 -18.01 2.81
C GLY A 72 20.06 -18.63 3.45
N LEU A 73 19.91 -19.71 4.23
CA LEU A 73 20.99 -20.41 4.91
C LEU A 73 21.65 -21.43 3.98
N ASP A 74 22.97 -21.44 3.92
CA ASP A 74 23.71 -22.51 3.24
C ASP A 74 23.82 -23.74 4.14
N VAL A 75 22.94 -24.71 3.91
CA VAL A 75 22.88 -25.98 4.64
C VAL A 75 23.32 -27.18 3.80
N SER A 76 23.82 -26.95 2.59
CA SER A 76 24.12 -27.98 1.59
C SER A 76 25.12 -29.04 2.07
N ASP A 77 26.08 -28.65 2.90
CA ASP A 77 27.11 -29.52 3.49
C ASP A 77 26.80 -29.99 4.93
N LEU A 78 25.59 -29.69 5.45
CA LEU A 78 25.20 -30.01 6.82
C LEU A 78 24.45 -31.35 6.92
N SER A 79 24.78 -32.13 7.96
CA SER A 79 23.98 -33.30 8.35
C SER A 79 22.61 -32.89 8.89
N ASP A 80 21.60 -33.78 8.85
CA ASP A 80 20.23 -33.52 9.36
C ASP A 80 20.25 -32.97 10.79
N ARG A 81 21.13 -33.52 11.62
CA ARG A 81 21.38 -33.02 12.98
C ARG A 81 21.83 -31.56 12.99
N GLN A 82 22.78 -31.20 12.15
CA GLN A 82 23.27 -29.83 12.08
C GLN A 82 22.21 -28.89 11.53
N VAL A 83 21.42 -29.31 10.53
CA VAL A 83 20.29 -28.52 10.02
C VAL A 83 19.28 -28.26 11.14
N ALA A 84 18.85 -29.30 11.85
CA ALA A 84 17.90 -29.15 12.97
C ALA A 84 18.39 -28.18 14.05
N PHE A 85 19.65 -28.29 14.47
CA PHE A 85 20.23 -27.35 15.44
C PHE A 85 20.39 -25.94 14.88
N THR A 86 20.74 -25.80 13.59
CA THR A 86 20.87 -24.49 12.94
C THR A 86 19.51 -23.80 12.88
N LEU A 87 18.45 -24.51 12.49
CA LEU A 87 17.09 -23.95 12.46
C LEU A 87 16.65 -23.50 13.86
N VAL A 88 16.89 -24.29 14.91
CA VAL A 88 16.56 -23.91 16.29
C VAL A 88 17.39 -22.73 16.79
N ASP A 89 18.67 -22.63 16.40
CA ASP A 89 19.55 -21.52 16.80
C ASP A 89 19.19 -20.23 16.04
N THR A 90 18.89 -20.33 14.74
CA THR A 90 18.52 -19.20 13.89
C THR A 90 17.13 -18.66 14.23
N LEU A 91 16.13 -19.53 14.33
CA LEU A 91 14.73 -19.14 14.52
C LEU A 91 14.34 -18.99 16.00
N GLY A 92 15.12 -19.58 16.92
CA GLY A 92 14.81 -19.61 18.34
C GLY A 92 13.87 -20.76 18.74
N ALA A 93 14.06 -21.28 19.95
CA ALA A 93 13.33 -22.46 20.43
C ALA A 93 11.82 -22.23 20.65
N GLU A 94 11.41 -20.99 20.94
CA GLU A 94 9.99 -20.64 21.11
C GLU A 94 9.27 -20.67 19.76
N PHE A 95 9.79 -19.98 18.74
CA PHE A 95 9.20 -20.03 17.40
C PHE A 95 9.19 -21.44 16.80
N VAL A 96 10.27 -22.21 16.96
CA VAL A 96 10.26 -23.62 16.50
C VAL A 96 9.21 -24.45 17.27
N THR A 97 8.90 -24.12 18.53
CA THR A 97 7.79 -24.76 19.26
C THR A 97 6.46 -24.43 18.60
N ASP A 98 6.25 -23.17 18.23
CA ASP A 98 5.04 -22.68 17.58
C ASP A 98 4.83 -23.34 16.22
N VAL A 99 5.86 -23.31 15.36
CA VAL A 99 5.91 -24.04 14.08
C VAL A 99 5.54 -25.51 14.29
N LEU A 100 6.15 -26.20 15.25
CA LEU A 100 5.87 -27.62 15.49
C LEU A 100 4.45 -27.87 16.00
N THR A 101 3.83 -26.93 16.73
CA THR A 101 2.42 -27.06 17.16
C THR A 101 1.42 -26.67 16.07
N TYR A 102 1.82 -25.84 15.12
CA TYR A 102 1.02 -25.48 13.95
C TYR A 102 0.87 -26.67 12.97
N HIS A 103 1.83 -27.57 12.96
CA HIS A 103 1.76 -28.83 12.21
C HIS A 103 0.84 -29.91 12.82
N VAL A 104 0.25 -29.67 13.99
CA VAL A 104 -0.53 -30.68 14.71
C VAL A 104 -1.96 -30.21 14.89
N THR A 105 -2.92 -31.10 14.65
CA THR A 105 -4.35 -30.88 14.88
C THR A 105 -4.92 -31.96 15.80
N ALA A 106 -6.05 -31.67 16.43
CA ALA A 106 -6.72 -32.60 17.34
C ALA A 106 -7.59 -33.60 16.58
N GLY A 107 -7.60 -34.85 17.05
CA GLY A 107 -8.31 -35.96 16.42
C GLY A 107 -7.41 -36.77 15.48
N ALA A 108 -7.73 -38.04 15.31
CA ALA A 108 -7.06 -38.94 14.35
C ALA A 108 -7.91 -38.97 13.08
N THR A 109 -7.54 -38.13 12.11
CA THR A 109 -8.37 -37.84 10.94
C THR A 109 -7.65 -38.27 9.66
N SER A 110 -8.37 -39.01 8.81
CA SER A 110 -7.84 -39.42 7.50
C SER A 110 -7.74 -38.22 6.55
N LEU A 111 -6.88 -38.30 5.54
CA LEU A 111 -6.74 -37.23 4.55
C LEU A 111 -8.07 -36.96 3.84
N ALA A 112 -8.83 -38.01 3.52
CA ALA A 112 -10.14 -37.87 2.90
C ALA A 112 -11.15 -37.10 3.77
N ASP A 113 -11.10 -37.30 5.10
CA ASP A 113 -11.95 -36.59 6.04
C ASP A 113 -11.49 -35.14 6.24
N LEU A 114 -10.18 -34.87 6.29
CA LEU A 114 -9.63 -33.51 6.33
C LEU A 114 -10.05 -32.71 5.11
N GLN A 115 -9.95 -33.30 3.91
CA GLN A 115 -10.39 -32.70 2.65
C GLN A 115 -11.89 -32.41 2.60
N ALA A 116 -12.69 -33.25 3.27
CA ALA A 116 -14.13 -33.03 3.36
C ALA A 116 -14.49 -31.94 4.38
N GLN A 117 -13.65 -31.75 5.40
CA GLN A 117 -13.80 -30.73 6.43
C GLN A 117 -13.36 -29.34 5.94
N GLY A 118 -12.28 -29.26 5.17
CA GLY A 118 -11.68 -27.99 4.76
C GLY A 118 -10.81 -27.41 5.88
N ASP A 119 -11.39 -26.51 6.68
CA ASP A 119 -10.66 -25.79 7.72
C ASP A 119 -10.46 -26.64 8.98
N VAL A 120 -9.21 -26.68 9.47
CA VAL A 120 -8.80 -27.48 10.62
C VAL A 120 -7.98 -26.64 11.59
N THR A 121 -8.46 -26.53 12.83
CA THR A 121 -7.75 -25.82 13.90
C THR A 121 -6.52 -26.60 14.37
N THR A 122 -5.38 -25.93 14.34
CA THR A 122 -4.09 -26.45 14.80
C THR A 122 -3.93 -26.30 16.31
N PHE A 123 -2.93 -26.96 16.89
CA PHE A 123 -2.56 -26.80 18.31
C PHE A 123 -1.94 -25.44 18.60
N PHE A 124 -1.41 -24.76 17.59
CA PHE A 124 -1.00 -23.36 17.68
C PHE A 124 -2.20 -22.41 17.86
N GLY A 125 -3.39 -22.83 17.40
CA GLY A 125 -4.66 -22.12 17.61
C GLY A 125 -5.18 -21.39 16.37
N THR A 126 -4.39 -21.35 15.29
CA THR A 126 -4.80 -20.88 13.96
C THR A 126 -5.32 -22.04 13.13
N ASP A 127 -6.20 -21.73 12.17
CA ASP A 127 -6.76 -22.72 11.24
C ASP A 127 -5.86 -22.87 10.01
N VAL A 128 -5.75 -24.11 9.51
CA VAL A 128 -5.19 -24.42 8.19
C VAL A 128 -6.29 -24.98 7.30
N THR A 129 -6.32 -24.59 6.02
CA THR A 129 -7.31 -25.11 5.07
C THR A 129 -6.72 -26.27 4.28
N VAL A 130 -7.30 -27.46 4.43
CA VAL A 130 -6.89 -28.66 3.68
C VAL A 130 -7.69 -28.74 2.38
N SER A 131 -6.98 -28.63 1.26
CA SER A 131 -7.52 -28.83 -0.09
C SER A 131 -7.15 -30.22 -0.64
N ARG A 132 -7.49 -30.48 -1.91
CA ARG A 132 -7.40 -31.81 -2.54
C ARG A 132 -5.99 -32.41 -2.52
N ASP A 133 -4.98 -31.58 -2.66
CA ASP A 133 -3.58 -31.98 -2.80
C ASP A 133 -2.63 -31.11 -1.97
N GLN A 134 -3.13 -29.98 -1.44
CA GLN A 134 -2.35 -28.98 -0.72
C GLN A 134 -2.96 -28.62 0.62
N ILE A 135 -2.13 -28.12 1.52
CA ILE A 135 -2.54 -27.36 2.69
C ILE A 135 -2.29 -25.89 2.37
N ILE A 136 -3.33 -25.07 2.50
CA ILE A 136 -3.18 -23.62 2.34
C ILE A 136 -2.55 -23.11 3.64
N ASP A 137 -1.33 -22.61 3.55
CA ASP A 137 -0.67 -21.95 4.66
C ASP A 137 -1.28 -20.56 4.88
N ALA A 138 -1.26 -20.10 6.12
CA ALA A 138 -1.73 -18.79 6.49
C ALA A 138 -0.76 -17.70 6.04
N ASP A 139 0.54 -18.02 5.93
CA ASP A 139 1.57 -17.12 5.45
C ASP A 139 1.53 -17.02 3.90
N PRO A 140 1.23 -15.84 3.33
CA PRO A 140 1.13 -15.65 1.88
C PRO A 140 2.48 -15.65 1.17
N ASP A 141 3.59 -15.46 1.89
CA ASP A 141 4.94 -15.32 1.34
C ASP A 141 5.60 -16.69 1.09
N VAL A 142 5.00 -17.77 1.59
CA VAL A 142 5.49 -19.14 1.38
C VAL A 142 4.58 -19.95 0.46
N GLU A 143 5.19 -20.78 -0.38
CA GLU A 143 4.45 -21.72 -1.19
C GLU A 143 3.74 -22.77 -0.31
N ASN A 144 2.44 -22.96 -0.57
CA ASN A 144 1.60 -23.95 0.10
C ASN A 144 2.18 -25.37 0.04
N PRO A 145 2.25 -26.10 1.18
CA PRO A 145 2.71 -27.48 1.20
C PRO A 145 1.81 -28.45 0.43
N GLU A 146 2.41 -29.42 -0.26
CA GLU A 146 1.75 -30.54 -0.92
C GLU A 146 1.85 -31.83 -0.10
N PHE A 147 0.78 -32.64 -0.15
CA PHE A 147 0.82 -33.98 0.43
C PHE A 147 1.63 -34.94 -0.43
N LEU A 148 2.56 -35.66 0.20
CA LEU A 148 3.38 -36.64 -0.51
C LEU A 148 2.59 -37.93 -0.80
N ASN A 149 2.50 -38.27 -2.09
CA ASN A 149 1.73 -39.42 -2.56
C ASN A 149 2.25 -40.74 -1.96
N GLY A 150 1.37 -41.47 -1.28
CA GLY A 150 1.69 -42.74 -0.64
C GLY A 150 2.31 -42.63 0.75
N LEU A 151 2.47 -41.42 1.28
CA LEU A 151 2.97 -41.13 2.62
C LEU A 151 1.93 -40.36 3.48
N THR A 152 0.65 -40.55 3.17
CA THR A 152 -0.50 -40.03 3.92
C THR A 152 -1.23 -41.17 4.63
N ASP A 153 -2.11 -40.82 5.57
CA ASP A 153 -2.89 -41.78 6.37
C ASP A 153 -2.02 -42.79 7.13
N ILE A 154 -0.82 -42.40 7.55
CA ILE A 154 0.12 -43.26 8.27
C ILE A 154 -0.36 -43.42 9.72
N ALA A 155 -0.84 -44.61 10.06
CA ALA A 155 -1.36 -44.90 11.39
C ALA A 155 -0.26 -44.93 12.47
N ALA A 156 -0.48 -44.18 13.54
CA ALA A 156 0.33 -44.16 14.76
C ALA A 156 -0.49 -44.63 15.98
N THR A 157 0.17 -45.07 17.05
CA THR A 157 -0.53 -45.49 18.27
C THR A 157 -1.33 -44.37 18.96
N ASN A 158 -0.99 -43.12 18.68
CA ASN A 158 -1.66 -41.94 19.23
C ASN A 158 -2.11 -40.95 18.14
N GLY A 159 -2.39 -41.42 16.93
CA GLY A 159 -2.85 -40.54 15.87
C GLY A 159 -2.60 -41.01 14.44
N VAL A 160 -2.58 -40.06 13.51
CA VAL A 160 -2.31 -40.24 12.08
C VAL A 160 -1.26 -39.22 11.64
N ILE A 161 -0.40 -39.61 10.70
CA ILE A 161 0.60 -38.74 10.10
C ILE A 161 0.34 -38.61 8.60
N HIS A 162 0.44 -37.38 8.10
CA HIS A 162 0.41 -37.04 6.68
C HIS A 162 1.70 -36.34 6.32
N ALA A 163 2.53 -36.95 5.49
CA ALA A 163 3.78 -36.33 5.06
C ALA A 163 3.54 -35.19 4.07
N ILE A 164 4.25 -34.08 4.26
CA ILE A 164 4.21 -32.89 3.42
C ILE A 164 5.61 -32.51 2.95
N ASP A 165 5.70 -31.84 1.80
CA ASP A 165 6.95 -31.49 1.14
C ASP A 165 7.53 -30.12 1.52
N ARG A 166 6.77 -29.32 2.27
CA ARG A 166 7.16 -28.02 2.81
C ARG A 166 6.79 -27.90 4.29
N VAL A 167 7.48 -27.01 5.01
CA VAL A 167 7.19 -26.74 6.42
C VAL A 167 6.07 -25.71 6.48
N LEU A 168 4.98 -26.00 7.20
CA LEU A 168 3.95 -25.02 7.53
C LEU A 168 4.53 -23.97 8.47
N LEU A 169 4.46 -22.70 8.11
CA LEU A 169 4.90 -21.60 8.94
C LEU A 169 3.67 -20.86 9.44
N PRO A 170 3.44 -20.79 10.77
CA PRO A 170 2.39 -19.90 11.25
C PRO A 170 2.76 -18.50 10.80
N LEU A 171 1.79 -17.76 10.21
CA LEU A 171 1.89 -16.31 9.94
C LEU A 171 2.69 -15.69 11.06
N ASP A 172 3.82 -15.09 10.71
CA ASP A 172 4.98 -14.99 11.57
C ASP A 172 4.69 -14.24 12.90
N VAL A 173 4.13 -14.91 13.90
CA VAL A 173 3.77 -14.26 15.18
C VAL A 173 5.03 -13.99 16.03
N ALA A 174 6.22 -14.46 15.63
CA ALA A 174 7.46 -14.24 16.38
C ALA A 174 8.42 -13.24 15.72
N GLU A 175 8.49 -13.14 14.39
CA GLU A 175 9.03 -11.92 13.77
C GLU A 175 8.06 -10.77 13.95
N ALA A 176 6.75 -11.00 13.90
CA ALA A 176 5.77 -10.01 14.30
C ALA A 176 5.64 -9.81 15.83
N GLU A 177 6.62 -10.15 16.67
CA GLU A 177 6.72 -9.56 18.04
C GLU A 177 8.11 -9.00 18.36
N THR A 178 9.11 -9.24 17.50
CA THR A 178 10.48 -8.73 17.68
C THR A 178 10.92 -7.78 16.59
N SER A 179 10.35 -7.87 15.39
CA SER A 179 10.49 -6.86 14.35
C SER A 179 9.73 -5.61 14.79
N PRO A 180 10.41 -4.45 14.77
CA PRO A 180 9.77 -3.19 15.12
C PRO A 180 8.60 -2.93 14.18
N THR A 181 7.49 -2.43 14.71
CA THR A 181 6.43 -1.83 13.88
C THR A 181 6.96 -0.59 13.16
N ILE A 182 6.19 -0.08 12.20
CA ILE A 182 6.43 1.22 11.59
C ILE A 182 6.60 2.30 12.67
N ALA A 183 5.73 2.30 13.69
CA ALA A 183 5.82 3.22 14.83
C ALA A 183 7.13 3.06 15.62
N ASP A 184 7.60 1.82 15.86
CA ASP A 184 8.84 1.56 16.57
C ASP A 184 10.08 2.01 15.78
N VAL A 185 10.09 1.79 14.45
CA VAL A 185 11.16 2.28 13.56
C VAL A 185 11.17 3.81 13.55
N ALA A 186 10.02 4.44 13.35
CA ALA A 186 9.88 5.89 13.33
C ALA A 186 10.37 6.53 14.65
N THR A 187 10.05 5.91 15.79
CA THR A 187 10.42 6.43 17.11
C THR A 187 11.91 6.22 17.42
N THR A 188 12.54 5.18 16.86
CA THR A 188 13.94 4.84 17.15
C THR A 188 14.92 5.58 16.23
N ASP A 189 14.51 5.91 15.01
CA ASP A 189 15.35 6.60 14.04
C ASP A 189 15.25 8.12 14.20
N SER A 190 16.38 8.76 14.53
CA SER A 190 16.50 10.22 14.70
C SER A 190 16.16 11.05 13.44
N ARG A 191 15.94 10.41 12.29
CA ARG A 191 15.52 11.09 11.06
C ARG A 191 14.02 11.34 10.99
N PHE A 192 13.21 10.77 11.89
CA PHE A 192 11.75 10.82 11.84
C PHE A 192 11.13 11.50 13.07
N GLU A 193 11.91 12.27 13.84
CA GLU A 193 11.41 12.91 15.07
C GLU A 193 10.24 13.88 14.81
N ILE A 194 10.22 14.57 13.67
CA ILE A 194 9.09 15.44 13.25
C ILE A 194 7.88 14.59 12.84
N LEU A 195 8.10 13.52 12.08
CA LEU A 195 7.04 12.59 11.65
C LEU A 195 6.33 11.98 12.86
N THR A 196 7.08 11.45 13.83
CA THR A 196 6.52 10.89 15.06
C THR A 196 5.74 11.93 15.86
N ALA A 197 6.22 13.17 15.94
CA ALA A 197 5.49 14.24 16.61
C ALA A 197 4.17 14.58 15.90
N ALA A 198 4.16 14.60 14.57
CA ALA A 198 2.97 14.85 13.77
C ALA A 198 1.93 13.72 13.91
N LEU A 199 2.36 12.45 13.84
CA LEU A 199 1.50 11.26 14.04
C LEU A 199 0.80 11.27 15.40
N VAL A 200 1.53 11.60 16.47
CA VAL A 200 0.96 11.71 17.83
C VAL A 200 -0.03 12.87 17.92
N ALA A 201 0.23 13.99 17.25
CA ALA A 201 -0.65 15.16 17.27
C ALA A 201 -1.97 14.94 16.52
N THR A 202 -1.94 14.20 15.41
CA THR A 202 -3.13 13.84 14.61
C THR A 202 -3.86 12.61 15.15
N GLY A 203 -3.21 11.80 15.99
CA GLY A 203 -3.77 10.56 16.54
C GLY A 203 -3.67 9.36 15.59
N LEU A 204 -2.79 9.44 14.58
CA LEU A 204 -2.50 8.35 13.64
C LEU A 204 -1.41 7.39 14.15
N ASP A 205 -0.77 7.71 15.27
CA ASP A 205 0.27 6.89 15.91
C ASP A 205 -0.20 5.47 16.23
N ALA A 206 -1.46 5.31 16.66
CA ALA A 206 -2.04 3.99 16.91
C ALA A 206 -2.22 3.17 15.61
N ALA A 207 -2.51 3.81 14.48
CA ALA A 207 -2.73 3.11 13.21
C ALA A 207 -1.43 2.54 12.65
N VAL A 208 -0.33 3.31 12.71
CA VAL A 208 1.00 2.83 12.27
C VAL A 208 1.69 1.91 13.30
N ALA A 209 1.11 1.76 14.49
CA ALA A 209 1.54 0.78 15.49
C ALA A 209 0.70 -0.51 15.46
N ASP A 210 -0.39 -0.54 14.68
CA ASP A 210 -1.26 -1.70 14.58
C ASP A 210 -0.53 -2.83 13.86
N ARG A 211 -0.30 -3.93 14.58
CA ARG A 211 0.46 -5.09 14.08
C ARG A 211 -0.34 -5.93 13.08
N ASP A 212 -1.66 -5.79 13.08
CA ASP A 212 -2.55 -6.48 12.14
C ASP A 212 -2.70 -5.70 10.82
N ALA A 213 -2.11 -4.50 10.72
CA ALA A 213 -2.14 -3.68 9.51
C ALA A 213 -1.07 -4.09 8.50
N ASP A 214 -1.36 -3.88 7.23
CA ASP A 214 -0.42 -4.11 6.12
C ASP A 214 -0.26 -2.82 5.33
N LEU A 215 0.77 -2.02 5.65
CA LEU A 215 0.89 -0.64 5.17
C LEU A 215 2.17 -0.40 4.39
N THR A 216 2.13 0.49 3.41
CA THR A 216 3.33 1.15 2.91
C THR A 216 3.38 2.57 3.41
N VAL A 217 4.44 2.94 4.14
CA VAL A 217 4.63 4.31 4.62
C VAL A 217 5.78 4.96 3.88
N PHE A 218 5.45 5.98 3.10
CA PHE A 218 6.40 6.89 2.51
C PHE A 218 6.83 7.90 3.58
N ALA A 219 7.92 7.64 4.31
CA ALA A 219 8.32 8.39 5.50
C ALA A 219 9.21 9.59 5.17
N PRO A 220 8.70 10.84 5.19
CA PRO A 220 9.51 12.04 5.09
C PRO A 220 10.45 12.22 6.27
N THR A 221 11.71 12.53 5.99
CA THR A 221 12.71 12.84 7.02
C THR A 221 12.47 14.22 7.67
N ASP A 222 13.10 14.46 8.81
CA ASP A 222 13.13 15.76 9.48
C ASP A 222 13.63 16.89 8.57
N VAL A 223 14.54 16.56 7.64
CA VAL A 223 15.05 17.52 6.64
C VAL A 223 13.93 17.91 5.68
N ALA A 224 13.09 16.95 5.27
CA ALA A 224 11.94 17.16 4.40
C ALA A 224 10.92 18.10 5.05
N PHE A 225 10.48 17.81 6.27
CA PHE A 225 9.52 18.67 6.98
C PHE A 225 10.04 20.06 7.25
N ARG A 226 11.34 20.21 7.57
CA ARG A 226 11.94 21.54 7.75
C ARG A 226 12.03 22.32 6.45
N LYS A 227 12.22 21.64 5.32
CA LYS A 227 12.13 22.26 4.00
C LYS A 227 10.71 22.77 3.77
N LEU A 228 9.70 21.92 3.97
CA LEU A 228 8.29 22.32 3.86
C LEU A 228 7.96 23.52 4.77
N ALA A 229 8.38 23.49 6.04
CA ALA A 229 8.15 24.61 6.96
C ALA A 229 8.70 25.94 6.43
N ARG A 230 9.92 25.92 5.86
CA ARG A 230 10.52 27.12 5.24
C ARG A 230 9.82 27.54 3.94
N ASP A 231 9.38 26.57 3.14
CA ASP A 231 8.64 26.82 1.91
C ASP A 231 7.30 27.52 2.25
N LEU A 232 6.66 27.15 3.38
CA LEU A 232 5.49 27.82 3.97
C LEU A 232 5.82 29.15 4.71
N GLY A 233 7.07 29.62 4.65
CA GLY A 233 7.50 30.89 5.26
C GLY A 233 7.71 30.86 6.78
N LEU A 234 7.76 29.68 7.41
CA LEU A 234 8.03 29.53 8.85
C LEU A 234 9.54 29.68 9.13
N ASP A 235 9.87 30.38 10.23
CA ASP A 235 11.23 30.41 10.76
C ASP A 235 11.46 29.20 11.67
N ASP A 236 12.12 28.17 11.13
CA ASP A 236 12.42 26.93 11.85
C ASP A 236 13.71 27.01 12.71
N THR A 237 14.35 28.18 12.78
CA THR A 237 15.65 28.32 13.43
C THR A 237 15.56 28.09 14.95
N GLY A 238 16.27 27.06 15.42
CA GLY A 238 16.32 26.72 16.83
C GLY A 238 15.07 26.00 17.38
N LEU A 239 14.11 25.65 16.53
CA LEU A 239 12.95 24.85 16.92
C LEU A 239 13.33 23.36 17.04
N THR A 240 12.85 22.70 18.09
CA THR A 240 12.92 21.24 18.22
C THR A 240 12.01 20.56 17.20
N PRO A 241 12.21 19.27 16.87
CA PRO A 241 11.32 18.54 15.97
C PRO A 241 9.83 18.64 16.32
N ALA A 242 9.48 18.45 17.60
CA ALA A 242 8.12 18.62 18.09
C ALA A 242 7.56 20.05 17.89
N GLN A 243 8.40 21.07 18.06
CA GLN A 243 7.99 22.47 17.82
C GLN A 243 7.80 22.77 16.33
N VAL A 244 8.54 22.10 15.43
CA VAL A 244 8.30 22.23 13.99
C VAL A 244 6.98 21.58 13.62
N ALA A 245 6.66 20.40 14.16
CA ALA A 245 5.36 19.76 13.95
C ALA A 245 4.21 20.65 14.44
N GLU A 246 4.32 21.23 15.65
CA GLU A 246 3.34 22.18 16.19
C GLU A 246 3.20 23.43 15.31
N ALA A 247 4.32 23.99 14.84
CA ALA A 247 4.30 25.16 13.95
C ALA A 247 3.65 24.88 12.59
N LEU A 248 3.84 23.69 12.03
CA LEU A 248 3.17 23.25 10.81
C LEU A 248 1.65 23.12 11.04
N ILE A 249 1.24 22.49 12.14
CA ILE A 249 -0.17 22.37 12.53
C ILE A 249 -0.81 23.75 12.74
N ASP A 250 -0.11 24.68 13.37
CA ASP A 250 -0.59 26.06 13.56
C ASP A 250 -0.70 26.82 12.24
N ALA A 251 0.14 26.50 11.25
CA ALA A 251 0.19 27.17 9.96
C ALA A 251 -0.94 26.72 9.02
N VAL A 252 -1.15 25.41 8.88
CA VAL A 252 -2.08 24.84 7.89
C VAL A 252 -3.32 24.18 8.51
N GLY A 253 -3.32 23.92 9.83
CA GLY A 253 -4.42 23.26 10.53
C GLY A 253 -4.23 21.75 10.70
N ILE A 254 -4.82 21.19 11.76
CA ILE A 254 -4.65 19.78 12.13
C ILE A 254 -5.32 18.81 11.13
N GLU A 255 -6.44 19.21 10.52
CA GLU A 255 -7.14 18.41 9.51
C GLU A 255 -6.26 18.26 8.27
N THR A 256 -5.71 19.37 7.77
CA THR A 256 -4.74 19.38 6.66
C THR A 256 -3.50 18.54 6.93
N VAL A 257 -2.91 18.63 8.14
CA VAL A 257 -1.77 17.77 8.50
C VAL A 257 -2.18 16.29 8.54
N THR A 258 -3.42 15.98 8.94
CA THR A 258 -3.95 14.61 8.92
C THR A 258 -4.06 14.09 7.49
N ASP A 259 -4.60 14.88 6.57
CA ASP A 259 -4.74 14.50 5.16
C ASP A 259 -3.37 14.28 4.49
N VAL A 260 -2.41 15.17 4.77
CA VAL A 260 -1.02 15.03 4.31
C VAL A 260 -0.42 13.71 4.81
N LEU A 261 -0.59 13.36 6.09
CA LEU A 261 -0.07 12.10 6.62
C LEU A 261 -0.76 10.88 6.01
N LEU A 262 -2.07 10.93 5.78
CA LEU A 262 -2.81 9.84 5.11
C LEU A 262 -2.37 9.67 3.64
N TYR A 263 -1.98 10.75 2.98
CA TYR A 263 -1.44 10.71 1.62
C TYR A 263 -0.06 10.05 1.52
N HIS A 264 0.67 9.95 2.63
CA HIS A 264 1.96 9.23 2.71
C HIS A 264 1.80 7.74 3.06
N VAL A 265 0.58 7.24 3.20
CA VAL A 265 0.34 5.84 3.57
C VAL A 265 -0.45 5.18 2.45
N SER A 266 -0.04 3.99 2.01
CA SER A 266 -0.87 3.08 1.21
C SER A 266 -1.42 1.97 2.11
N PRO A 267 -2.69 1.54 1.92
CA PRO A 267 -3.30 0.45 2.68
C PRO A 267 -2.83 -0.96 2.25
N GLU A 268 -1.80 -1.05 1.41
CA GLU A 268 -1.18 -2.30 0.97
C GLU A 268 0.34 -2.19 1.17
N SER A 269 1.03 -3.28 1.55
CA SER A 269 2.50 -3.32 1.58
C SER A 269 3.08 -3.58 0.20
N LEU A 270 3.83 -2.61 -0.31
CA LEU A 270 4.39 -2.55 -1.65
C LEU A 270 5.91 -2.38 -1.56
N SER A 271 6.64 -3.29 -2.20
CA SER A 271 8.09 -3.23 -2.31
C SER A 271 8.54 -2.16 -3.32
N ALA A 272 9.82 -1.82 -3.26
CA ALA A 272 10.42 -0.92 -4.23
C ALA A 272 10.21 -1.33 -5.70
N ALA A 273 10.22 -2.64 -5.96
CA ALA A 273 10.11 -3.19 -7.30
C ALA A 273 8.69 -3.03 -7.86
N GLU A 274 7.67 -3.27 -7.04
CA GLU A 274 6.26 -3.16 -7.43
C GLU A 274 5.88 -1.72 -7.73
N LEU A 275 6.36 -0.77 -6.91
CA LEU A 275 6.17 0.67 -7.14
C LEU A 275 6.76 1.16 -8.47
N THR A 276 7.74 0.45 -9.05
CA THR A 276 8.33 0.81 -10.34
C THR A 276 7.62 0.21 -11.56
N GLU A 277 6.78 -0.81 -11.37
CA GLU A 277 5.97 -1.41 -12.44
C GLU A 277 4.54 -0.85 -12.50
N GLU A 278 3.99 -0.44 -11.35
CA GLU A 278 2.61 0.04 -11.21
C GLU A 278 2.57 1.57 -11.22
N GLY A 279 2.19 2.17 -12.36
CA GLY A 279 2.19 3.61 -12.54
C GLY A 279 1.31 4.42 -11.57
N ILE A 280 0.40 3.82 -10.79
CA ILE A 280 -0.47 4.54 -9.84
C ILE A 280 -0.67 3.70 -8.56
N VAL A 281 -0.48 4.31 -7.40
CA VAL A 281 -0.72 3.72 -6.07
C VAL A 281 -1.82 4.50 -5.34
N GLU A 282 -2.79 3.78 -4.76
CA GLU A 282 -3.82 4.39 -3.91
C GLU A 282 -3.28 4.66 -2.51
N THR A 283 -3.69 5.78 -1.92
CA THR A 283 -3.28 6.17 -0.56
C THR A 283 -4.43 5.96 0.43
N ALA A 284 -4.13 6.02 1.72
CA ALA A 284 -5.12 5.98 2.80
C ALA A 284 -5.95 7.27 2.90
N LEU A 285 -5.58 8.32 2.16
CA LEU A 285 -6.44 9.49 1.94
C LEU A 285 -7.51 9.16 0.90
N ASP A 286 -8.77 9.49 1.17
CA ASP A 286 -9.88 9.28 0.24
C ASP A 286 -9.60 9.93 -1.13
N ASN A 287 -9.59 9.12 -2.19
CA ASN A 287 -9.22 9.50 -3.56
C ASN A 287 -7.76 9.97 -3.76
N GLY A 288 -6.92 9.89 -2.74
CA GLY A 288 -5.50 10.23 -2.85
C GLY A 288 -4.77 9.16 -3.67
N ARG A 289 -4.05 9.60 -4.70
CA ARG A 289 -3.25 8.74 -5.59
C ARG A 289 -1.85 9.29 -5.76
N LEU A 290 -0.87 8.40 -5.79
CA LEU A 290 0.52 8.69 -6.10
C LEU A 290 0.84 8.10 -7.47
N LEU A 291 1.46 8.90 -8.34
CA LEU A 291 1.88 8.47 -9.66
C LEU A 291 3.38 8.15 -9.62
N PHE A 292 3.75 6.96 -10.04
CA PHE A 292 5.14 6.53 -10.12
C PHE A 292 5.61 6.57 -11.57
N ASP A 293 6.66 7.35 -11.85
CA ASP A 293 7.22 7.52 -13.19
C ASP A 293 8.75 7.39 -13.18
N GLU A 294 9.28 6.36 -13.83
CA GLU A 294 10.71 6.07 -13.95
C GLU A 294 11.51 6.16 -12.62
N GLY A 295 10.87 5.76 -11.50
CA GLY A 295 11.48 5.80 -10.16
C GLY A 295 11.32 7.12 -9.41
N LYS A 296 10.46 8.03 -9.89
CA LYS A 296 10.01 9.23 -9.16
C LYS A 296 8.58 9.05 -8.66
N VAL A 297 8.26 9.74 -7.57
CA VAL A 297 6.88 9.86 -7.06
C VAL A 297 6.39 11.26 -7.38
N LEU A 298 5.36 11.36 -8.20
CA LEU A 298 4.67 12.61 -8.48
C LEU A 298 3.52 12.75 -7.48
N ASP A 299 3.54 13.83 -6.71
CA ASP A 299 2.44 14.22 -5.82
C ASP A 299 1.47 15.19 -6.54
N ALA A 300 0.45 15.66 -5.82
CA ALA A 300 -0.54 16.57 -6.35
C ALA A 300 -0.13 18.06 -6.25
N SER A 301 1.10 18.37 -5.81
CA SER A 301 1.60 19.74 -5.63
C SER A 301 2.55 20.15 -6.77
N PRO A 302 2.28 21.27 -7.48
CA PRO A 302 3.12 21.73 -8.59
C PRO A 302 4.49 22.27 -8.14
N GLN A 303 4.66 22.59 -6.85
CA GLN A 303 5.86 23.21 -6.26
C GLN A 303 6.92 22.18 -5.87
N THR A 304 6.51 20.94 -5.65
CA THR A 304 7.38 19.84 -5.28
C THR A 304 7.49 18.92 -6.48
N ASP A 305 8.42 19.26 -7.38
CA ASP A 305 9.11 18.27 -8.20
C ASP A 305 9.84 17.35 -7.20
N ALA A 306 9.07 16.48 -6.55
CA ALA A 306 9.49 15.39 -5.70
C ALA A 306 10.14 14.39 -6.65
N SER A 307 11.25 14.81 -7.25
CA SER A 307 12.32 13.97 -7.71
C SER A 307 12.92 13.31 -6.47
N VAL A 308 12.09 12.53 -5.78
CA VAL A 308 12.50 11.50 -4.85
C VAL A 308 13.30 10.59 -5.76
N TYR A 309 14.62 10.64 -5.62
CA TYR A 309 15.43 9.49 -5.92
C TYR A 309 15.29 8.62 -4.69
N PRO A 310 14.38 7.65 -4.68
CA PRO A 310 14.48 6.72 -3.62
C PRO A 310 15.72 5.89 -3.98
N ALA A 311 16.78 6.04 -3.19
CA ALA A 311 17.36 4.80 -2.74
C ALA A 311 16.23 4.14 -1.93
N LEU A 312 15.29 3.44 -2.60
CA LEU A 312 14.26 2.64 -1.95
C LEU A 312 15.05 1.59 -1.19
N VAL A 313 15.40 1.92 0.03
CA VAL A 313 15.89 0.98 1.00
C VAL A 313 14.62 0.55 1.69
N ASP A 314 14.11 -0.58 1.24
CA ASP A 314 12.98 -1.24 1.87
C ASP A 314 13.38 -1.48 3.33
N ILE A 315 12.74 -0.76 4.25
CA ILE A 315 12.78 -1.10 5.66
C ILE A 315 11.55 -1.94 5.90
N GLY A 316 11.73 -3.27 5.87
CA GLY A 316 10.72 -4.21 6.31
C GLY A 316 10.44 -4.02 7.80
N THR A 317 9.16 -3.92 8.14
CA THR A 317 8.66 -3.82 9.51
C THR A 317 7.61 -4.91 9.74
N ALA A 318 7.17 -5.08 10.97
CA ALA A 318 6.19 -6.12 11.27
C ALA A 318 4.76 -5.84 10.77
N ASN A 319 4.46 -4.61 10.36
CA ASN A 319 3.15 -4.20 9.87
C ASN A 319 3.25 -3.45 8.54
N GLY A 320 4.21 -3.87 7.71
CA GLY A 320 4.40 -3.40 6.34
C GLY A 320 5.79 -2.82 6.06
N THR A 321 5.88 -1.88 5.12
CA THR A 321 7.15 -1.37 4.57
C THR A 321 7.30 0.13 4.72
N ILE A 322 8.51 0.62 5.04
CA ILE A 322 8.83 2.04 5.03
C ILE A 322 9.75 2.39 3.85
N HIS A 323 9.35 3.39 3.07
CA HIS A 323 10.16 4.04 2.05
C HIS A 323 10.57 5.44 2.51
N ILE A 324 11.87 5.70 2.63
CA ILE A 324 12.35 6.99 3.14
C ILE A 324 12.26 8.07 2.05
N LEU A 325 11.65 9.21 2.39
CA LEU A 325 11.56 10.38 1.53
C LEU A 325 12.40 11.56 2.02
N ASP A 326 12.99 12.28 1.07
CA ASP A 326 13.69 13.55 1.31
C ASP A 326 12.78 14.78 1.16
N SER A 327 11.53 14.56 0.76
CA SER A 327 10.47 15.57 0.58
C SER A 327 9.15 15.09 1.19
N VAL A 328 8.26 16.02 1.52
CA VAL A 328 6.91 15.73 2.01
C VAL A 328 5.99 15.71 0.78
N LEU A 329 5.26 14.61 0.56
CA LEU A 329 4.23 14.48 -0.46
C LEU A 329 3.00 15.28 -0.07
N LEU A 330 2.50 16.12 -0.98
CA LEU A 330 1.35 16.96 -0.70
C LEU A 330 0.13 16.52 -1.53
N PRO A 331 -1.02 16.22 -0.90
CA PRO A 331 -2.25 15.87 -1.61
C PRO A 331 -2.93 17.08 -2.28
N PHE A 332 -2.48 18.29 -1.97
CA PHE A 332 -2.90 19.57 -2.52
C PHE A 332 -1.80 20.60 -2.24
N ASP A 333 -1.77 21.70 -3.00
CA ASP A 333 -0.84 22.79 -2.70
C ASP A 333 -1.11 23.33 -1.28
N LEU A 334 -0.04 23.40 -0.49
CA LEU A 334 -0.07 23.93 0.87
C LEU A 334 0.39 25.39 0.93
N ASP A 335 0.88 25.99 -0.16
CA ASP A 335 1.30 27.38 -0.17
C ASP A 335 0.08 28.31 0.02
N PRO A 336 -0.04 29.00 1.17
CA PRO A 336 -1.11 29.98 1.36
C PRO A 336 -0.87 31.28 0.58
N GLN A 337 0.18 31.37 -0.25
CA GLN A 337 0.54 32.54 -1.04
C GLN A 337 0.71 32.22 -2.53
N ASP A 338 -0.39 32.33 -3.27
CA ASP A 338 -0.41 32.67 -4.71
C ASP A 338 0.65 31.91 -5.51
N THR A 339 0.38 30.63 -5.80
CA THR A 339 1.28 29.83 -6.63
C THR A 339 1.22 30.33 -8.07
N VAL A 340 2.36 30.84 -8.56
CA VAL A 340 2.53 31.16 -9.99
C VAL A 340 3.06 29.91 -10.72
N GLY A 341 2.16 29.05 -11.16
CA GLY A 341 2.48 27.86 -11.96
C GLY A 341 2.73 28.18 -13.43
N ARG A 342 3.62 27.42 -14.10
CA ARG A 342 3.88 27.51 -15.54
C ARG A 342 4.04 26.12 -16.16
N GLY A 343 3.20 25.83 -17.16
CA GLY A 343 3.38 24.71 -18.07
C GLY A 343 4.51 24.94 -19.08
N THR A 344 4.58 24.02 -20.03
CA THR A 344 5.62 23.89 -21.04
C THR A 344 5.10 24.35 -22.41
N GLY A 345 5.77 23.92 -23.50
CA GLY A 345 5.29 24.16 -24.87
C GLY A 345 4.70 22.89 -25.50
N MET A 346 4.30 21.93 -24.66
CA MET A 346 3.66 20.67 -25.02
C MET A 346 2.38 20.52 -24.20
N ALA A 347 1.53 19.57 -24.60
CA ALA A 347 0.33 19.23 -23.83
C ALA A 347 0.68 18.80 -22.39
N ASP A 348 0.14 19.53 -21.42
CA ASP A 348 0.35 19.39 -20.00
C ASP A 348 -0.93 19.00 -19.27
N ARG A 349 -0.77 18.45 -18.06
CA ARG A 349 -1.86 18.21 -17.13
C ARG A 349 -1.51 18.80 -15.78
N ALA A 350 -2.38 19.63 -15.23
CA ALA A 350 -2.13 20.33 -13.97
C ALA A 350 -3.35 20.33 -13.05
N PHE A 351 -3.08 20.33 -11.75
CA PHE A 351 -4.05 20.60 -10.69
C PHE A 351 -3.51 21.76 -9.86
N THR A 352 -4.31 22.81 -9.65
CA THR A 352 -3.84 24.05 -8.99
C THR A 352 -3.79 23.90 -7.48
N GLY A 353 -4.66 23.08 -6.89
CA GLY A 353 -4.67 22.84 -5.44
C GLY A 353 -5.46 23.90 -4.68
N GLY A 354 -5.20 24.04 -3.37
CA GLY A 354 -5.83 25.09 -2.58
C GLY A 354 -4.99 26.36 -2.58
N GLY A 355 -5.59 27.54 -2.54
CA GLY A 355 -4.86 28.80 -2.62
C GLY A 355 -5.59 29.82 -3.48
N ASN A 356 -4.97 30.98 -3.70
CA ASN A 356 -5.45 31.93 -4.72
C ASN A 356 -4.39 31.99 -5.81
N ASP A 357 -4.43 31.03 -6.71
CA ASP A 357 -3.35 30.65 -7.59
C ASP A 357 -3.40 31.35 -8.93
N ARG A 358 -2.28 31.24 -9.65
CA ARG A 358 -2.12 31.84 -10.96
C ARG A 358 -1.33 30.95 -11.90
N TYR A 359 -2.03 30.23 -12.75
CA TYR A 359 -1.43 29.21 -13.61
C TYR A 359 -1.39 29.63 -15.09
N TRP A 360 -0.22 29.50 -15.74
CA TRP A 360 -0.06 29.67 -17.19
C TRP A 360 0.32 28.35 -17.86
N ALA A 361 -0.58 27.72 -18.61
CA ALA A 361 -0.35 26.45 -19.31
C ALA A 361 0.69 26.57 -20.44
N ALA A 362 0.70 27.75 -21.08
CA ALA A 362 1.67 28.20 -22.07
C ALA A 362 1.41 27.69 -23.50
N GLY A 363 1.77 26.48 -23.88
CA GLY A 363 1.39 26.02 -25.22
C GLY A 363 1.29 24.52 -25.31
N GLY A 364 0.31 24.01 -26.06
CA GLY A 364 -0.10 22.61 -25.97
C GLY A 364 -1.61 22.53 -25.88
N ASP A 365 -2.18 21.33 -26.01
CA ASP A 365 -3.59 21.12 -25.67
C ASP A 365 -3.62 20.64 -24.22
N ASP A 366 -3.87 21.56 -23.29
CA ASP A 366 -3.64 21.37 -21.86
C ASP A 366 -4.92 20.96 -21.11
N ILE A 367 -4.77 20.22 -20.00
CA ILE A 367 -5.88 19.93 -19.08
C ILE A 367 -5.53 20.49 -17.70
N ILE A 368 -6.26 21.49 -17.26
CA ILE A 368 -6.05 22.14 -15.97
C ILE A 368 -7.31 21.96 -15.13
N ILE A 369 -7.13 21.37 -13.95
CA ILE A 369 -8.19 21.19 -12.95
C ILE A 369 -7.95 22.22 -11.86
N ASP A 370 -8.92 23.09 -11.65
CA ASP A 370 -8.84 24.09 -10.60
C ASP A 370 -9.19 23.48 -9.23
N GLY A 371 -8.58 23.99 -8.17
CA GLY A 371 -8.79 23.53 -6.81
C GLY A 371 -9.61 24.52 -5.99
N ALA A 372 -9.17 24.92 -4.81
CA ALA A 372 -9.99 25.73 -3.89
C ALA A 372 -9.37 27.10 -3.60
N GLY A 373 -10.11 28.17 -3.85
CA GLY A 373 -9.82 29.55 -3.47
C GLY A 373 -10.18 30.51 -4.61
N ASP A 374 -9.57 31.69 -4.71
CA ASP A 374 -9.90 32.65 -5.79
C ASP A 374 -8.77 32.67 -6.84
N ASP A 375 -8.89 31.83 -7.86
CA ASP A 375 -7.83 31.44 -8.80
C ASP A 375 -7.84 32.22 -10.12
N GLN A 376 -6.71 32.17 -10.85
CA GLN A 376 -6.51 32.77 -12.17
C GLN A 376 -5.79 31.82 -13.13
N LEU A 377 -6.55 31.19 -14.03
CA LEU A 377 -6.00 30.23 -14.99
C LEU A 377 -5.91 30.81 -16.40
N PHE A 378 -4.82 30.49 -17.09
CA PHE A 378 -4.52 30.92 -18.45
C PHE A 378 -4.06 29.71 -19.30
N GLY A 379 -4.88 29.26 -20.25
CA GLY A 379 -4.54 28.19 -21.19
C GLY A 379 -3.43 28.59 -22.19
N ALA A 380 -3.62 29.75 -22.82
CA ALA A 380 -2.71 30.40 -23.75
C ALA A 380 -2.74 29.89 -25.20
N GLN A 381 -1.94 28.93 -25.65
CA GLN A 381 -1.98 28.47 -27.06
C GLN A 381 -2.29 26.98 -27.16
N GLY A 382 -3.41 26.65 -27.78
CA GLY A 382 -3.84 25.29 -28.08
C GLY A 382 -5.27 25.07 -27.60
N SER A 383 -5.82 23.88 -27.83
CA SER A 383 -7.21 23.58 -27.41
C SER A 383 -7.23 23.07 -25.98
N ASP A 384 -7.43 23.98 -25.03
CA ASP A 384 -7.28 23.71 -23.61
C ASP A 384 -8.59 23.26 -22.96
N THR A 385 -8.51 22.51 -21.86
CA THR A 385 -9.63 22.16 -20.99
C THR A 385 -9.36 22.70 -19.59
N LEU A 386 -10.18 23.64 -19.14
CA LEU A 386 -10.08 24.29 -17.83
C LEU A 386 -11.32 23.90 -17.00
N SER A 387 -11.12 23.10 -15.94
CA SER A 387 -12.19 22.63 -15.06
C SER A 387 -12.28 23.46 -13.79
N ASP A 388 -13.50 23.73 -13.34
CA ASP A 388 -13.76 24.62 -12.21
C ASP A 388 -13.53 24.00 -10.84
N GLY A 389 -13.22 24.90 -9.90
CA GLY A 389 -12.88 24.63 -8.53
C GLY A 389 -13.79 25.36 -7.56
N ALA A 390 -13.49 25.28 -6.26
CA ALA A 390 -14.26 25.96 -5.23
C ALA A 390 -13.76 27.38 -4.98
N GLY A 391 -14.47 28.40 -5.45
CA GLY A 391 -14.28 29.78 -5.02
C GLY A 391 -14.68 30.81 -6.06
N ASN A 392 -13.95 31.91 -6.24
CA ASN A 392 -14.31 32.93 -7.24
C ASN A 392 -13.20 33.09 -8.28
N ASP A 393 -13.28 32.26 -9.30
CA ASP A 393 -12.15 32.00 -10.18
C ASP A 393 -12.24 32.76 -11.50
N ILE A 394 -11.10 32.92 -12.15
CA ILE A 394 -10.97 33.65 -13.41
C ILE A 394 -10.24 32.79 -14.42
N TYR A 395 -10.94 32.42 -15.49
CA TYR A 395 -10.43 31.61 -16.58
C TYR A 395 -10.18 32.46 -17.83
N VAL A 396 -9.06 32.18 -18.50
CA VAL A 396 -8.68 32.74 -19.79
C VAL A 396 -8.25 31.57 -20.68
N GLY A 397 -9.02 31.28 -21.72
CA GLY A 397 -8.76 30.16 -22.62
C GLY A 397 -7.50 30.41 -23.43
N GLY A 398 -7.55 31.42 -24.30
CA GLY A 398 -6.41 31.89 -25.07
C GLY A 398 -6.66 31.87 -26.58
N GLU A 399 -5.71 31.30 -27.32
CA GLU A 399 -5.82 31.04 -28.75
C GLU A 399 -6.35 29.62 -28.97
N ASP A 400 -7.09 29.41 -30.06
CA ASP A 400 -7.76 28.16 -30.44
C ASP A 400 -9.04 27.89 -29.62
N ALA A 401 -9.62 26.70 -29.75
CA ALA A 401 -10.95 26.38 -29.23
C ALA A 401 -10.84 25.68 -27.88
N ASP A 402 -11.37 26.31 -26.84
CA ASP A 402 -11.20 25.86 -25.45
C ASP A 402 -12.48 25.28 -24.85
N ILE A 403 -12.31 24.43 -23.84
CA ILE A 403 -13.39 23.86 -23.04
C ILE A 403 -13.29 24.40 -21.61
N PHE A 404 -14.36 25.05 -21.15
CA PHE A 404 -14.50 25.47 -19.77
C PHE A 404 -15.51 24.56 -19.08
N ASP A 405 -15.03 23.66 -18.24
CA ASP A 405 -15.84 22.69 -17.52
C ASP A 405 -16.30 23.29 -16.18
N PHE A 406 -17.58 23.64 -16.10
CA PHE A 406 -18.27 24.15 -14.93
C PHE A 406 -19.26 23.12 -14.38
N THR A 407 -18.92 21.83 -14.43
CA THR A 407 -19.77 20.76 -13.89
C THR A 407 -19.90 20.82 -12.37
N ALA A 408 -18.94 21.39 -11.64
CA ALA A 408 -19.08 21.61 -10.20
C ALA A 408 -19.89 22.87 -9.88
N MET A 409 -19.83 23.89 -10.74
CA MET A 409 -20.61 25.13 -10.69
C MET A 409 -20.53 25.85 -9.33
N GLN A 410 -19.35 25.88 -8.70
CA GLN A 410 -19.18 26.44 -7.35
C GLN A 410 -18.78 27.91 -7.40
N GLY A 411 -19.36 28.71 -6.49
CA GLY A 411 -18.92 30.09 -6.26
C GLY A 411 -19.21 31.06 -7.41
N ARG A 412 -18.33 32.03 -7.70
CA ARG A 412 -18.59 33.07 -8.73
C ARG A 412 -17.42 33.24 -9.68
N ASN A 413 -17.52 32.53 -10.78
CA ASN A 413 -16.45 32.37 -11.75
C ASN A 413 -16.59 33.34 -12.91
N GLY A 414 -15.51 33.56 -13.64
CA GLY A 414 -15.50 34.46 -14.79
C GLY A 414 -14.58 33.99 -15.91
N VAL A 415 -15.12 33.86 -17.12
CA VAL A 415 -14.35 33.62 -18.34
C VAL A 415 -14.13 34.95 -19.06
N ARG A 416 -12.88 35.33 -19.32
CA ARG A 416 -12.57 36.69 -19.81
C ARG A 416 -12.61 36.85 -21.32
N ASP A 417 -12.34 35.80 -22.07
CA ASP A 417 -12.09 35.83 -23.51
C ASP A 417 -12.95 34.86 -24.31
N PHE A 418 -14.03 34.33 -23.72
CA PHE A 418 -14.96 33.41 -24.38
C PHE A 418 -15.38 33.90 -25.78
N THR A 419 -15.21 33.01 -26.76
CA THR A 419 -15.53 33.18 -28.18
C THR A 419 -16.56 32.14 -28.63
N SER A 420 -16.94 32.17 -29.92
CA SER A 420 -17.84 31.17 -30.50
C SER A 420 -17.15 29.85 -30.86
N GLU A 421 -15.83 29.76 -30.68
CA GLU A 421 -15.09 28.52 -30.88
C GLU A 421 -15.00 27.70 -29.58
N ASP A 422 -15.25 28.34 -28.43
CA ASP A 422 -15.17 27.76 -27.10
C ASP A 422 -16.48 27.08 -26.68
N VAL A 423 -16.38 26.16 -25.73
CA VAL A 423 -17.51 25.39 -25.21
C VAL A 423 -17.54 25.44 -23.70
N LEU A 424 -18.72 25.71 -23.13
CA LEU A 424 -18.97 25.55 -21.69
C LEU A 424 -19.55 24.15 -21.41
N VAL A 425 -19.13 23.50 -20.34
CA VAL A 425 -19.74 22.24 -19.89
C VAL A 425 -20.42 22.47 -18.55
N PHE A 426 -21.65 21.99 -18.40
CA PHE A 426 -22.39 22.05 -17.14
C PHE A 426 -22.98 20.69 -16.77
N SER A 427 -23.24 20.50 -15.47
CA SER A 427 -23.93 19.30 -14.96
C SER A 427 -25.43 19.35 -15.26
N ARG A 428 -26.03 18.18 -15.55
CA ARG A 428 -27.49 18.01 -15.61
C ARG A 428 -28.21 18.24 -14.29
N ASP A 429 -27.48 18.21 -13.17
CA ASP A 429 -28.04 18.50 -11.86
C ASP A 429 -28.34 20.00 -11.71
N ASP A 430 -27.48 20.88 -12.22
CA ASP A 430 -27.73 22.33 -12.29
C ASP A 430 -28.74 22.70 -13.38
N PHE A 431 -28.59 22.11 -14.59
CA PHE A 431 -29.42 22.44 -15.74
C PHE A 431 -29.97 21.18 -16.41
N ALA A 432 -31.27 20.93 -16.25
CA ALA A 432 -31.90 19.74 -16.81
C ALA A 432 -31.94 19.74 -18.36
N THR A 433 -32.00 20.91 -18.98
CA THR A 433 -32.09 21.11 -20.44
C THR A 433 -31.29 22.32 -20.92
N GLU A 434 -30.91 22.33 -22.20
CA GLU A 434 -30.21 23.46 -22.82
C GLU A 434 -30.99 24.78 -22.71
N GLN A 435 -32.32 24.71 -22.69
CA GLN A 435 -33.16 25.88 -22.51
C GLN A 435 -33.04 26.47 -21.10
N ASP A 436 -32.76 25.65 -20.09
CA ASP A 436 -32.59 26.12 -18.71
C ASP A 436 -31.32 26.98 -18.57
N VAL A 437 -30.26 26.63 -19.30
CA VAL A 437 -29.04 27.46 -19.41
C VAL A 437 -29.35 28.81 -20.07
N LEU A 438 -30.10 28.80 -21.18
CA LEU A 438 -30.47 30.05 -21.87
C LEU A 438 -31.39 30.94 -21.04
N ASP A 439 -32.31 30.36 -20.27
CA ASP A 439 -33.26 31.09 -19.43
C ASP A 439 -32.60 31.64 -18.15
N SER A 440 -31.54 31.01 -17.66
CA SER A 440 -30.74 31.49 -16.52
C SER A 440 -29.71 32.56 -16.93
N ALA A 441 -29.46 32.75 -18.23
CA ALA A 441 -28.51 33.75 -18.72
C ALA A 441 -29.05 35.19 -18.57
N ILE A 442 -28.32 36.00 -17.82
CA ILE A 442 -28.61 37.40 -17.50
C ILE A 442 -27.62 38.31 -18.22
N LEU A 443 -28.13 39.15 -19.12
CA LEU A 443 -27.33 40.16 -19.80
C LEU A 443 -26.97 41.32 -18.85
N LEU A 444 -25.68 41.64 -18.80
CA LEU A 444 -25.09 42.73 -18.04
C LEU A 444 -24.42 43.76 -18.97
N ASP A 445 -24.03 44.91 -18.43
CA ASP A 445 -23.43 46.01 -19.21
C ASP A 445 -22.13 45.62 -19.95
N LYS A 446 -21.44 44.55 -19.51
CA LYS A 446 -20.11 44.14 -20.02
C LYS A 446 -19.97 42.64 -20.29
N GLY A 447 -21.07 41.90 -20.31
CA GLY A 447 -21.01 40.45 -20.46
C GLY A 447 -22.35 39.79 -20.17
N LEU A 448 -22.33 38.47 -20.11
CA LEU A 448 -23.48 37.62 -19.84
C LEU A 448 -23.16 36.75 -18.63
N ARG A 449 -24.04 36.69 -17.64
CA ARG A 449 -23.87 35.84 -16.46
C ARG A 449 -24.88 34.69 -16.49
N ILE A 450 -24.44 33.48 -16.23
CA ILE A 450 -25.29 32.29 -16.06
C ILE A 450 -25.28 31.94 -14.57
N ASP A 451 -26.47 31.78 -13.97
CA ASP A 451 -26.62 31.43 -12.56
C ASP A 451 -27.08 29.96 -12.45
N GLY A 452 -26.31 29.12 -11.77
CA GLY A 452 -26.63 27.73 -11.41
C GLY A 452 -27.22 27.60 -10.00
N GLU A 453 -27.26 26.38 -9.44
CA GLU A 453 -27.78 26.15 -8.08
C GLU A 453 -26.81 26.67 -7.01
N ASP A 454 -25.54 26.28 -7.14
CA ASP A 454 -24.49 26.55 -6.13
C ASP A 454 -23.51 27.67 -6.52
N GLY A 455 -23.63 28.23 -7.73
CA GLY A 455 -22.72 29.26 -8.23
C GLY A 455 -23.17 29.99 -9.50
N SER A 456 -22.25 30.76 -10.07
CA SER A 456 -22.50 31.54 -11.30
C SER A 456 -21.23 31.70 -12.12
N VAL A 457 -21.36 31.76 -13.46
CA VAL A 457 -20.26 32.09 -14.38
C VAL A 457 -20.57 33.37 -15.15
N LEU A 458 -19.61 34.30 -15.18
CA LEU A 458 -19.67 35.53 -15.97
C LEU A 458 -18.79 35.41 -17.22
N LEU A 459 -19.40 35.48 -18.39
CA LEU A 459 -18.71 35.54 -19.68
C LEU A 459 -18.46 37.00 -20.06
N GLY A 460 -17.20 37.41 -20.06
CA GLY A 460 -16.76 38.75 -20.39
C GLY A 460 -16.93 39.06 -21.88
N GLY A 461 -17.56 40.19 -22.22
CA GLY A 461 -17.71 40.62 -23.62
C GLY A 461 -18.76 39.87 -24.45
N VAL A 462 -19.31 38.76 -23.94
CA VAL A 462 -20.38 37.98 -24.56
C VAL A 462 -21.73 38.67 -24.34
N MET A 463 -22.55 38.72 -25.40
CA MET A 463 -23.85 39.43 -25.39
C MET A 463 -25.05 38.50 -25.63
N SER A 464 -24.79 37.25 -26.03
CA SER A 464 -25.81 36.23 -26.27
C SER A 464 -25.14 34.86 -26.32
N LEU A 465 -25.87 33.83 -25.92
CA LEU A 465 -25.51 32.42 -26.10
C LEU A 465 -26.53 31.72 -26.99
N THR A 466 -26.10 30.61 -27.56
CA THR A 466 -26.84 29.64 -28.35
C THR A 466 -26.56 28.24 -27.80
N ALA A 467 -27.37 27.26 -28.21
CA ALA A 467 -27.17 25.87 -27.77
C ALA A 467 -25.85 25.24 -28.26
N ASP A 468 -25.17 25.85 -29.25
CA ASP A 468 -23.89 25.35 -29.73
C ASP A 468 -22.71 25.78 -28.81
N ASP A 469 -22.93 26.73 -27.91
CA ASP A 469 -21.89 27.31 -27.03
C ASP A 469 -21.70 26.49 -25.73
N PHE A 470 -22.53 25.47 -25.47
CA PHE A 470 -22.44 24.68 -24.24
C PHE A 470 -22.97 23.24 -24.39
N ILE A 471 -22.52 22.36 -23.50
CA ILE A 471 -22.89 20.95 -23.43
C ILE A 471 -23.35 20.63 -22.00
N LEU A 472 -24.34 19.74 -21.87
CA LEU A 472 -24.81 19.21 -20.59
C LEU A 472 -24.38 17.76 -20.40
N TYR A 473 -23.67 17.48 -19.31
CA TYR A 473 -23.22 16.12 -18.97
C TYR A 473 -24.11 15.45 -17.91
#